data_AF-A0A392M7H0-F1
#
_entry.id   AF-A0A392M7H0-F1
#
_cell.length_a   1.000
_cell.length_b   1.000
_cell.length_c   1.000
_cell.angle_alpha   90.00
_cell.angle_beta   90.00
_cell.angle_gamma   90.00
#
_symmetry.space_group_name_H-M   'P 1'
#
loop_
_entity.id
_entity.type
_entity.pdbx_description
1 polymer ?
#
loop_
_entity_poly.entity_id
_entity_poly.type
_entity_poly.pdbx_seq_one_letter_code
_entity_poly.pdbx_strand_id
1 'polypeptide(L)'
;MRGLIAPAPGRKNRALQAQARAVESLVRAKMQHKEFIILCLEDCSDWINATTRRVVMQIDPELSRTVIVSTKLDTRIPQFARPSDVEVFLSPPASALDGCILGDSPFFTSVPSGRVGSGTHCLYSSNDDFKQAVSFREIEDVASLEEKLGRPLSKQERSRIGVSKLRLFLEEILQKRYISNVPLIIPLLEKEYRSVTRKLSDVNQELSTLDEAKLKEKGRAFHDMFLTKLSLLLKGTVVAPPDKFGETLPDERINGGAFVGADGVQFPHKLIPNAGMRLYGGAQYHRAMAEFRFVVGGIKCPPITREEIVNACGVEDIHDGTNYS
;
A
#
# COMPACT_ATOMS: atom_id res chain seq x y z
N MET A 1 14.64 16.59 36.12
CA MET A 1 15.19 15.80 34.99
C MET A 1 14.72 16.47 33.70
N ARG A 2 15.65 17.04 32.93
CA ARG A 2 15.36 17.79 31.69
C ARG A 2 15.15 16.78 30.54
N GLY A 3 14.04 16.89 29.83
CA GLY A 3 13.72 16.06 28.68
C GLY A 3 14.75 16.23 27.55
N LEU A 4 15.09 15.11 26.90
CA LEU A 4 15.74 15.03 25.58
C LEU A 4 16.82 16.11 25.28
N ILE A 5 17.71 16.42 26.24
CA ILE A 5 18.91 17.19 25.94
C ILE A 5 19.97 16.19 25.51
N ALA A 6 20.30 16.19 24.22
CA ALA A 6 21.42 15.42 23.70
C ALA A 6 22.69 15.75 24.52
N PRO A 7 23.43 14.75 25.00
CA PRO A 7 24.61 14.99 25.85
C PRO A 7 25.64 15.82 25.09
N ALA A 8 26.31 16.73 25.80
CA ALA A 8 27.19 17.74 25.20
C ALA A 8 28.25 17.10 24.27
N PRO A 9 28.50 17.70 23.08
CA PRO A 9 29.47 17.18 22.12
C PRO A 9 30.88 17.08 22.71
N GLY A 10 31.53 15.94 22.46
CA GLY A 10 32.90 15.67 22.91
C GLY A 10 33.22 14.18 23.04
N ARG A 11 34.51 13.84 22.96
CA ARG A 11 34.98 12.44 23.07
C ARG A 11 34.48 11.73 24.34
N LYS A 12 34.38 12.45 25.46
CA LYS A 12 33.93 11.93 26.75
C LYS A 12 32.47 11.46 26.76
N ASN A 13 31.62 12.03 25.91
CA ASN A 13 30.18 11.77 25.88
C ASN A 13 29.74 10.93 24.67
N ARG A 14 30.68 10.40 23.89
CA ARG A 14 30.39 9.72 22.62
C ARG A 14 29.44 8.53 22.79
N ALA A 15 29.60 7.76 23.86
CA ALA A 15 28.72 6.63 24.18
C ALA A 15 27.29 7.09 24.52
N LEU A 16 27.15 8.12 25.35
CA LEU A 16 25.85 8.71 25.70
C LEU A 16 25.16 9.32 24.48
N GLN A 17 25.93 9.93 23.55
CA GLN A 17 25.38 10.44 22.29
C GLN A 17 24.93 9.33 21.33
N ALA A 18 25.65 8.20 21.30
CA ALA A 18 25.22 7.04 20.52
C ALA A 18 23.93 6.45 21.09
N GLN A 19 23.83 6.33 22.42
CA GLN A 19 22.60 5.88 23.10
C GLN A 19 21.43 6.83 22.86
N ALA A 20 21.63 8.14 22.99
CA ALA A 20 20.59 9.14 22.74
C ALA A 20 20.05 9.04 21.30
N ARG A 21 20.93 8.90 20.30
CA ARG A 21 20.53 8.70 18.90
C ARG A 21 19.80 7.38 18.67
N ALA A 22 20.20 6.30 19.35
CA ALA A 22 19.50 5.01 19.26
C ALA A 22 18.08 5.09 19.84
N VAL A 23 17.92 5.75 21.00
CA VAL A 23 16.61 5.98 21.62
C VAL A 23 15.74 6.85 20.71
N GLU A 24 16.30 7.93 20.19
CA GLU A 24 15.57 8.82 19.26
C GLU A 24 15.13 8.06 18.01
N SER A 25 16.00 7.25 17.40
CA SER A 25 15.65 6.41 16.24
C SER A 25 14.53 5.42 16.56
N LEU A 26 14.55 4.80 17.74
CA LEU A 26 13.50 3.88 18.18
C LEU A 26 12.16 4.60 18.34
N VAL A 27 12.16 5.77 19.00
CA VAL A 27 10.98 6.59 19.20
C VAL A 27 10.41 7.06 17.87
N ARG A 28 11.27 7.55 16.95
CA ARG A 28 10.86 7.95 15.60
C ARG A 28 10.24 6.80 14.82
N ALA A 29 10.85 5.61 14.85
CA ALA A 29 10.32 4.43 14.17
C ALA A 29 8.92 4.07 14.69
N LYS A 30 8.68 4.18 16.01
CA LYS A 30 7.34 3.97 16.58
C LYS A 30 6.36 5.07 16.19
N MET A 31 6.81 6.32 16.17
CA MET A 31 5.98 7.45 15.79
C MET A 31 5.63 7.48 14.30
N GLN A 32 6.39 6.82 13.41
CA GLN A 32 6.07 6.76 11.98
C GLN A 32 4.74 6.08 11.65
N HIS A 33 4.24 5.21 12.53
CA HIS A 33 2.92 4.59 12.37
C HIS A 33 1.81 5.64 12.56
N LYS A 34 1.03 5.91 11.51
CA LYS A 34 0.02 6.98 11.49
C LYS A 34 -1.17 6.69 12.42
N GLU A 35 -1.39 5.42 12.72
CA GLU A 35 -2.48 4.93 13.56
C GLU A 35 -2.23 5.24 15.05
N PHE A 36 -0.97 5.47 15.44
CA PHE A 36 -0.61 5.73 16.83
C PHE A 36 -0.95 7.15 17.24
N ILE A 37 -1.57 7.28 18.41
CA ILE A 37 -1.71 8.53 19.14
C ILE A 37 -0.36 8.83 19.81
N ILE A 38 0.14 10.05 19.65
CA ILE A 38 1.37 10.49 20.28
C ILE A 38 1.00 11.26 21.56
N LEU A 39 1.56 10.85 22.69
CA LEU A 39 1.47 11.59 23.94
C LEU A 39 2.75 12.42 24.12
N CYS A 40 2.67 13.71 23.84
CA CYS A 40 3.80 14.62 23.94
C CYS A 40 3.86 15.22 25.35
N LEU A 41 4.72 14.68 26.20
CA LEU A 41 4.95 15.16 27.56
C LEU A 41 5.98 16.29 27.54
N GLU A 42 5.60 17.44 28.11
CA GLU A 42 6.46 18.62 28.20
C GLU A 42 6.49 19.17 29.63
N ASP A 43 7.63 19.75 29.99
CA ASP A 43 7.80 20.58 31.17
C ASP A 43 7.89 22.02 30.66
N CYS A 44 6.74 22.58 30.31
CA CYS A 44 6.64 23.87 29.63
C CYS A 44 6.55 25.00 30.66
N SER A 45 7.59 25.83 30.72
CA SER A 45 7.48 27.18 31.29
C SER A 45 6.86 28.16 30.31
N ASP A 46 7.08 27.95 29.01
CA ASP A 46 6.56 28.73 27.88
C ASP A 46 6.23 27.76 26.73
N TRP A 47 5.10 28.00 26.07
CA TRP A 47 4.60 27.20 24.97
C TRP A 47 5.42 27.35 23.69
N ILE A 48 6.18 28.43 23.52
CA ILE A 48 6.99 28.71 22.32
C ILE A 48 8.27 27.86 22.27
N ASN A 49 8.84 27.54 23.45
CA ASN A 49 10.14 26.87 23.57
C ASN A 49 10.02 25.40 23.99
N ALA A 50 9.21 24.67 23.25
CA ALA A 50 8.92 23.25 23.46
C ALA A 50 9.97 22.34 22.77
N THR A 51 10.85 21.69 23.53
CA THR A 51 11.91 20.81 22.96
C THR A 51 11.38 19.47 22.49
N THR A 52 10.46 18.85 23.24
CA THR A 52 9.89 17.55 22.88
C THR A 52 8.97 17.69 21.67
N ARG A 53 8.12 18.72 21.65
CA ARG A 53 7.19 18.99 20.54
C ARG A 53 7.90 19.20 19.21
N ARG A 54 9.05 19.87 19.19
CA ARG A 54 9.85 20.02 17.96
C ARG A 54 10.28 18.69 17.35
N VAL A 55 10.59 17.68 18.17
CA VAL A 55 10.89 16.33 17.67
C VAL A 55 9.63 15.65 17.13
N VAL A 56 8.50 15.85 17.80
CA VAL A 56 7.20 15.32 17.35
C VAL A 56 6.75 15.92 16.02
N MET A 57 6.87 17.23 15.86
CA MET A 57 6.48 17.95 14.64
C MET A 57 7.27 17.52 13.40
N GLN A 58 8.43 16.87 13.55
CA GLN A 58 9.15 16.31 12.41
C GLN A 58 8.45 15.07 11.82
N ILE A 59 7.51 14.47 12.54
CA ILE A 59 6.75 13.28 12.13
C ILE A 59 5.24 13.58 12.04
N ASP A 60 4.74 14.47 12.89
CA ASP A 60 3.34 14.94 12.90
C ASP A 60 3.32 16.49 12.87
N PRO A 61 3.62 17.14 11.73
CA PRO A 61 3.77 18.59 11.65
C PRO A 61 2.53 19.38 12.07
N GLU A 62 1.34 18.83 11.81
CA GLU A 62 0.05 19.45 12.15
C GLU A 62 -0.43 19.09 13.55
N LEU A 63 0.29 18.20 14.27
CA LEU A 63 -0.07 17.68 15.58
C LEU A 63 -1.44 16.98 15.64
N SER A 64 -1.96 16.57 14.47
CA SER A 64 -3.30 16.02 14.26
C SER A 64 -3.59 14.73 15.06
N ARG A 65 -2.54 14.02 15.48
CA ARG A 65 -2.63 12.82 16.32
C ARG A 65 -1.81 12.92 17.59
N THR A 66 -1.44 14.13 17.97
CA THR A 66 -0.60 14.41 19.13
C THR A 66 -1.41 15.10 20.22
N VAL A 67 -1.44 14.48 21.40
CA VAL A 67 -1.96 15.07 22.63
C VAL A 67 -0.81 15.71 23.39
N ILE A 68 -0.89 17.01 23.67
CA ILE A 68 0.11 17.73 24.45
C ILE A 68 -0.25 17.68 25.92
N VAL A 69 0.72 17.35 26.77
CA VAL A 69 0.57 17.32 28.22
C VAL A 69 1.69 18.12 28.87
N SER A 70 1.32 19.20 29.55
CA SER A 70 2.21 19.87 30.49
C SER A 70 2.25 19.08 31.80
N THR A 71 3.45 18.71 32.20
CA THR A 71 3.74 18.00 33.45
C THR A 71 4.22 18.98 34.52
N LYS A 72 4.28 18.51 35.78
CA LYS A 72 4.76 19.28 36.94
C LYS A 72 4.01 20.59 37.16
N LEU A 73 2.70 20.58 36.89
CA LEU A 73 1.84 21.74 37.07
C LEU A 73 1.97 22.29 38.52
N ASP A 74 2.06 21.41 39.50
CA ASP A 74 2.30 21.71 40.92
C ASP A 74 3.53 22.59 41.17
N THR A 75 4.60 22.40 40.40
CA THR A 75 5.79 23.24 40.49
C THR A 75 5.63 24.57 39.75
N ARG A 76 4.74 24.61 38.75
CA ARG A 76 4.49 25.77 37.91
C ARG A 76 3.53 26.76 38.57
N ILE A 77 2.48 26.29 39.25
CA ILE A 77 1.45 27.13 39.87
C ILE A 77 2.04 28.22 40.80
N PRO A 78 2.99 27.90 41.72
CA PRO A 78 3.56 28.92 42.61
C PRO A 78 4.33 30.02 41.87
N GLN A 79 4.83 29.74 40.66
CA GLN A 79 5.64 30.66 39.86
C GLN A 79 4.81 31.72 39.14
N PHE A 80 3.48 31.57 39.08
CA PHE A 80 2.62 32.60 38.51
C PHE A 80 2.55 33.81 39.44
N ALA A 81 2.91 34.97 38.88
CA ALA A 81 2.90 36.23 39.59
C ALA A 81 1.52 36.90 39.50
N ARG A 82 0.82 36.74 38.37
CA ARG A 82 -0.47 37.37 38.10
C ARG A 82 -1.53 36.36 37.63
N PRO A 83 -2.83 36.61 37.89
CA PRO A 83 -3.92 35.80 37.33
C PRO A 83 -3.85 35.67 35.80
N SER A 84 -3.49 36.76 35.10
CA SER A 84 -3.33 36.76 33.64
C SER A 84 -2.30 35.75 33.13
N ASP A 85 -1.25 35.49 33.91
CA ASP A 85 -0.21 34.53 33.53
C ASP A 85 -0.77 33.10 33.53
N VAL A 86 -1.68 32.81 34.46
CA VAL A 86 -2.40 31.54 34.55
C VAL A 86 -3.33 31.38 33.35
N GLU A 87 -4.10 32.41 33.01
CA GLU A 87 -5.06 32.37 31.91
C GLU A 87 -4.39 32.11 30.56
N VAL A 88 -3.30 32.84 30.26
CA VAL A 88 -2.51 32.63 29.03
C VAL A 88 -1.86 31.24 29.03
N PHE A 89 -1.46 30.73 30.19
CA PHE A 89 -0.86 29.40 30.29
C PHE A 89 -1.88 28.27 30.06
N LEU A 90 -3.08 28.38 30.63
CA LEU A 90 -4.16 27.38 30.48
C LEU A 90 -4.82 27.44 29.09
N SER A 91 -4.85 28.62 28.48
CA SER A 91 -5.43 28.85 27.15
C SER A 91 -4.40 29.49 26.21
N PRO A 92 -3.35 28.74 25.80
CA PRO A 92 -2.34 29.28 24.91
C PRO A 92 -2.93 29.66 23.55
N PRO A 93 -2.43 30.75 22.93
CA PRO A 93 -2.86 31.14 21.59
C PRO A 93 -2.45 30.05 20.58
N ALA A 94 -3.26 29.86 19.54
CA ALA A 94 -3.01 28.85 18.51
C ALA A 94 -1.63 28.97 17.85
N SER A 95 -1.13 30.20 17.70
CA SER A 95 0.21 30.48 17.17
C SER A 95 1.35 29.95 18.06
N ALA A 96 1.12 29.71 19.36
CA ALA A 96 2.12 29.19 20.28
C ALA A 96 2.15 27.65 20.32
N LEU A 97 1.12 26.99 19.79
CA LEU A 97 1.02 25.53 19.74
C LEU A 97 1.33 24.93 18.36
N ASP A 98 1.55 25.79 17.35
CA ASP A 98 1.98 25.41 15.99
C ASP A 98 1.08 24.37 15.28
N GLY A 99 -0.23 24.31 15.58
CA GLY A 99 -1.12 23.37 14.87
C GLY A 99 -2.48 23.11 15.53
N CYS A 100 -3.27 22.25 14.90
CA CYS A 100 -4.55 21.74 15.41
C CYS A 100 -4.28 20.48 16.24
N ILE A 101 -3.89 20.67 17.50
CA ILE A 101 -3.54 19.58 18.40
C ILE A 101 -4.74 18.66 18.64
N LEU A 102 -4.48 17.36 18.82
CA LEU A 102 -5.53 16.41 19.13
C LEU A 102 -6.14 16.73 20.50
N GLY A 103 -7.40 17.19 20.49
CA GLY A 103 -8.10 17.62 21.69
C GLY A 103 -8.15 19.12 21.91
N ASP A 104 -7.76 19.94 20.95
CA ASP A 104 -7.92 21.41 20.89
C ASP A 104 -7.16 22.23 21.96
N SER A 105 -6.81 21.65 23.10
CA SER A 105 -6.08 22.31 24.18
C SER A 105 -5.18 21.31 24.92
N PRO A 106 -4.03 21.76 25.48
CA PRO A 106 -3.16 20.90 26.28
C PRO A 106 -3.83 20.38 27.55
N PHE A 107 -3.35 19.26 28.05
CA PHE A 107 -3.65 18.78 29.40
C PHE A 107 -2.58 19.20 30.39
N PHE A 108 -2.98 19.43 31.64
CA PHE A 108 -2.09 19.85 32.71
C PHE A 108 -2.12 18.82 33.82
N THR A 109 -0.96 18.28 34.17
CA THR A 109 -0.87 17.16 35.11
C THR A 109 0.24 17.37 36.13
N SER A 110 -0.03 16.90 37.34
CA SER A 110 0.98 16.72 38.38
C SER A 110 0.93 15.28 38.84
N VAL A 111 2.11 14.69 39.00
CA VAL A 111 2.24 13.32 39.50
C VAL A 111 3.09 13.37 40.75
N PRO A 112 2.57 12.90 41.90
CA PRO A 112 3.34 12.84 43.13
C PRO A 112 4.65 12.08 42.93
N SER A 113 5.74 12.61 43.49
CA SER A 113 7.04 11.95 43.43
C SER A 113 7.09 10.81 44.44
N GLY A 114 7.53 9.63 44.01
CA GLY A 114 7.73 8.49 44.90
C GLY A 114 7.62 7.15 44.20
N ARG A 115 8.11 6.10 44.84
CA ARG A 115 7.96 4.72 44.36
C ARG A 115 6.92 3.99 45.19
N VAL A 116 6.15 3.15 44.52
CA VAL A 116 5.25 2.18 45.16
C VAL A 116 6.04 0.93 45.51
N GLY A 117 5.84 0.41 46.73
CA GLY A 117 6.41 -0.87 47.16
C GLY A 117 6.54 -0.99 48.67
N SER A 118 7.06 -2.13 49.11
CA SER A 118 7.24 -2.45 50.55
C SER A 118 8.61 -2.07 51.10
N GLY A 119 9.47 -1.44 50.30
CA GLY A 119 10.83 -1.07 50.71
C GLY A 119 10.87 0.21 51.54
N THR A 120 11.95 0.40 52.30
CA THR A 120 12.16 1.57 53.18
C THR A 120 12.16 2.92 52.43
N HIS A 121 12.40 2.92 51.12
CA HIS A 121 12.38 4.11 50.26
C HIS A 121 11.09 4.25 49.42
N CYS A 122 10.08 3.43 49.68
CA CYS A 122 8.78 3.52 49.02
C CYS A 122 7.89 4.49 49.78
N LEU A 123 7.42 5.53 49.09
CA LEU A 123 6.54 6.54 49.70
C LEU A 123 5.06 6.10 49.70
N TYR A 124 4.72 5.11 48.88
CA TYR A 124 3.37 4.59 48.75
C TYR A 124 3.40 3.08 49.00
N SER A 125 2.55 2.62 49.92
CA SER A 125 2.50 1.21 50.32
C SER A 125 1.80 0.34 49.28
N SER A 126 0.89 0.92 48.48
CA SER A 126 0.16 0.23 47.43
C SER A 126 -0.05 1.09 46.18
N ASN A 127 -0.46 0.46 45.08
CA ASN A 127 -0.87 1.18 43.87
C ASN A 127 -2.11 2.04 44.11
N ASP A 128 -3.00 1.62 45.01
CA ASP A 128 -4.22 2.35 45.32
C ASP A 128 -3.93 3.59 46.18
N ASP A 129 -2.98 3.51 47.11
CA ASP A 129 -2.47 4.69 47.84
C ASP A 129 -1.88 5.71 46.87
N PHE A 130 -1.13 5.26 45.87
CA PHE A 130 -0.57 6.16 44.87
C PHE A 130 -1.66 6.81 44.00
N LYS A 131 -2.68 6.05 43.59
CA LYS A 131 -3.84 6.62 42.87
C LYS A 131 -4.58 7.65 43.71
N GLN A 132 -4.76 7.38 45.01
CA GLN A 132 -5.36 8.36 45.92
C GLN A 132 -4.49 9.61 46.03
N ALA A 133 -3.17 9.47 46.17
CA ALA A 133 -2.25 10.60 46.19
C ALA A 133 -2.30 11.43 44.90
N VAL A 134 -2.42 10.80 43.73
CA VAL A 134 -2.64 11.50 42.45
C VAL A 134 -3.97 12.26 42.49
N SER A 135 -5.06 11.62 42.93
CA SER A 135 -6.37 12.29 43.05
C SER A 135 -6.35 13.47 44.02
N PHE A 136 -5.65 13.36 45.16
CA PHE A 136 -5.50 14.47 46.10
C PHE A 136 -4.69 15.61 45.47
N ARG A 137 -3.61 15.29 44.76
CA ARG A 137 -2.79 16.29 44.07
C ARG A 137 -3.59 17.06 43.01
N GLU A 138 -4.47 16.39 42.28
CA GLU A 138 -5.37 17.04 41.32
C GLU A 138 -6.31 18.05 41.99
N ILE A 139 -6.82 17.73 43.18
CA ILE A 139 -7.68 18.63 43.97
C ILE A 139 -6.86 19.84 44.44
N GLU A 140 -5.64 19.62 44.94
CA GLU A 140 -4.72 20.70 45.35
C GLU A 140 -4.34 21.62 44.19
N ASP A 141 -4.04 21.07 43.02
CA ASP A 141 -3.70 21.85 41.82
C ASP A 141 -4.86 22.74 41.41
N VAL A 142 -6.09 22.21 41.41
CA VAL A 142 -7.31 22.97 41.11
C VAL A 142 -7.50 24.10 42.13
N ALA A 143 -7.41 23.80 43.43
CA ALA A 143 -7.56 24.82 44.47
C ALA A 143 -6.50 25.92 44.36
N SER A 144 -5.24 25.54 44.12
CA SER A 144 -4.12 26.47 43.99
C SER A 144 -4.25 27.35 42.74
N LEU A 145 -4.78 26.80 41.63
CA LEU A 145 -5.09 27.57 40.43
C LEU A 145 -6.24 28.57 40.66
N GLU A 146 -7.32 28.14 41.31
CA GLU A 146 -8.46 28.99 41.62
C GLU A 146 -8.07 30.14 42.56
N GLU A 147 -7.22 29.86 43.56
CA GLU A 147 -6.64 30.89 44.44
C GLU A 147 -5.80 31.89 43.64
N LYS A 148 -4.89 31.43 42.76
CA LYS A 148 -4.05 32.30 41.92
C LYS A 148 -4.86 33.12 40.92
N LEU A 149 -5.98 32.59 40.42
CA LEU A 149 -6.88 33.29 39.51
C LEU A 149 -7.82 34.26 40.23
N GLY A 150 -8.09 34.04 41.52
CA GLY A 150 -9.10 34.77 42.27
C GLY A 150 -10.54 34.46 41.82
N ARG A 151 -10.74 33.35 41.09
CA ARG A 151 -12.04 32.89 40.58
C ARG A 151 -12.05 31.37 40.44
N PRO A 152 -13.24 30.72 40.47
CA PRO A 152 -13.34 29.31 40.12
C PRO A 152 -12.94 29.05 38.67
N LEU A 153 -12.42 27.85 38.40
CA LEU A 153 -12.11 27.40 37.05
C LEU A 153 -13.40 27.14 36.28
N SER A 154 -13.41 27.51 35.01
CA SER A 154 -14.48 27.16 34.08
C SER A 154 -14.56 25.65 33.88
N LYS A 155 -15.71 25.16 33.40
CA LYS A 155 -15.88 23.74 33.06
C LYS A 155 -14.86 23.25 32.03
N GLN A 156 -14.48 24.12 31.09
CA GLN A 156 -13.49 23.80 30.05
C GLN A 156 -12.09 23.68 30.65
N GLU A 157 -11.61 24.67 31.42
CA GLU A 157 -10.31 24.62 32.10
C GLU A 157 -10.21 23.37 33.01
N ARG A 158 -11.25 23.13 33.80
CA ARG A 158 -11.31 21.97 34.71
C ARG A 158 -11.35 20.62 34.00
N SER A 159 -11.80 20.58 32.74
CA SER A 159 -11.78 19.36 31.92
C SER A 159 -10.38 18.97 31.43
N ARG A 160 -9.39 19.87 31.57
CA ARG A 160 -8.01 19.69 31.10
C ARG A 160 -6.98 19.53 32.21
N ILE A 161 -7.41 19.61 33.47
CA ILE A 161 -6.52 19.51 34.64
C ILE A 161 -6.67 18.13 35.27
N GLY A 162 -5.54 17.48 35.50
CA GLY A 162 -5.41 16.20 36.18
C GLY A 162 -5.21 15.00 35.26
N VAL A 163 -4.55 13.99 35.81
CA VAL A 163 -4.33 12.67 35.20
C VAL A 163 -5.66 11.97 34.98
N SER A 164 -6.63 12.11 35.89
CA SER A 164 -7.96 11.52 35.75
C SER A 164 -8.67 12.00 34.48
N LYS A 165 -8.59 13.31 34.18
CA LYS A 165 -9.20 13.88 32.98
C LYS A 165 -8.47 13.51 31.70
N LEU A 166 -7.14 13.52 31.74
CA LEU A 166 -6.32 13.02 30.63
C LEU A 166 -6.63 11.56 30.32
N ARG A 167 -6.76 10.70 31.35
CA ARG A 167 -7.10 9.28 31.19
C ARG A 167 -8.42 9.10 30.48
N LEU A 168 -9.49 9.73 30.96
CA LEU A 168 -10.83 9.60 30.36
C LEU A 168 -10.82 10.02 28.89
N PHE A 169 -10.14 11.12 28.57
CA PHE A 169 -9.98 11.59 27.20
C PHE A 169 -9.22 10.60 26.31
N LEU A 170 -8.10 10.05 26.81
CA LEU A 170 -7.31 9.07 26.07
C LEU A 170 -8.10 7.76 25.85
N GLU A 171 -8.85 7.30 26.84
CA GLU A 171 -9.72 6.12 26.74
C GLU A 171 -10.78 6.31 25.64
N GLU A 172 -11.43 7.46 25.61
CA GLU A 172 -12.46 7.78 24.61
C GLU A 172 -11.88 7.84 23.20
N ILE A 173 -10.75 8.54 23.00
CA ILE A 173 -10.11 8.63 21.69
C ILE A 173 -9.59 7.29 21.23
N LEU A 174 -8.98 6.51 22.12
CA LEU A 174 -8.46 5.19 21.79
C LEU A 174 -9.60 4.28 21.34
N GLN A 175 -10.73 4.29 22.05
CA GLN A 175 -11.92 3.52 21.66
C GLN A 175 -12.46 3.97 20.29
N LYS A 176 -12.60 5.28 20.05
CA LYS A 176 -13.07 5.82 18.77
C LYS A 176 -12.15 5.40 17.62
N ARG A 177 -10.83 5.55 17.77
CA ARG A 177 -9.85 5.16 16.75
C ARG A 177 -9.82 3.66 16.53
N TYR A 178 -9.94 2.86 17.58
CA TYR A 178 -10.02 1.41 17.47
C TYR A 178 -11.22 1.00 16.61
N ILE A 179 -12.43 1.45 16.97
CA ILE A 179 -13.66 1.11 16.24
C ILE A 179 -13.58 1.58 14.78
N SER A 180 -13.05 2.78 14.54
CA SER A 180 -12.89 3.33 13.18
C SER A 180 -11.91 2.53 12.32
N ASN A 181 -10.86 1.94 12.91
CA ASN A 181 -9.81 1.24 12.18
C ASN A 181 -10.07 -0.27 12.03
N VAL A 182 -10.92 -0.87 12.88
CA VAL A 182 -11.27 -2.30 12.82
C VAL A 182 -11.69 -2.77 11.41
N PRO A 183 -12.55 -2.06 10.66
CA PRO A 183 -12.94 -2.47 9.31
C PRO A 183 -11.77 -2.53 8.31
N LEU A 184 -10.70 -1.75 8.54
CA LEU A 184 -9.50 -1.76 7.72
C LEU A 184 -8.51 -2.86 8.15
N ILE A 185 -8.41 -3.11 9.45
CA ILE A 185 -7.46 -4.06 10.03
C ILE A 185 -7.86 -5.51 9.74
N ILE A 186 -9.14 -5.86 9.87
CA ILE A 186 -9.61 -7.25 9.71
C ILE A 186 -9.24 -7.83 8.32
N PRO A 187 -9.55 -7.16 7.19
CA PRO A 187 -9.20 -7.70 5.87
C PRO A 187 -7.69 -7.86 5.65
N LEU A 188 -6.87 -6.96 6.23
CA LEU A 188 -5.41 -7.07 6.17
C LEU A 188 -4.92 -8.30 6.93
N LEU A 189 -5.45 -8.55 8.14
CA LEU A 189 -5.13 -9.74 8.92
C LEU A 189 -5.57 -11.02 8.23
N GLU A 190 -6.76 -11.04 7.63
CA GLU A 190 -7.24 -12.20 6.87
C GLU A 190 -6.38 -12.47 5.63
N LYS A 191 -5.95 -11.42 4.93
CA LYS A 191 -5.05 -11.53 3.77
C LYS A 191 -3.70 -12.10 4.19
N GLU A 192 -3.11 -11.59 5.25
CA GLU A 192 -1.84 -12.09 5.79
C GLU A 192 -1.97 -13.53 6.28
N TYR A 193 -3.05 -13.86 6.99
CA TYR A 193 -3.36 -15.22 7.40
C TYR A 193 -3.41 -16.17 6.19
N ARG A 194 -4.20 -15.85 5.16
CA ARG A 194 -4.29 -16.67 3.94
C ARG A 194 -2.94 -16.81 3.24
N SER A 195 -2.16 -15.73 3.18
CA SER A 195 -0.82 -15.72 2.58
C SER A 195 0.14 -16.67 3.32
N VAL A 196 0.19 -16.56 4.64
CA VAL A 196 1.04 -17.39 5.50
C VAL A 196 0.59 -18.85 5.46
N THR A 197 -0.71 -19.12 5.51
CA THR A 197 -1.24 -20.49 5.40
C THR A 197 -0.89 -21.14 4.08
N ARG A 198 -0.97 -20.42 2.95
CA ARG A 198 -0.54 -20.95 1.64
C ARG A 198 0.95 -21.28 1.64
N LYS A 199 1.80 -20.34 2.06
CA LYS A 199 3.26 -20.56 2.14
C LYS A 199 3.60 -21.76 3.03
N LEU A 200 2.90 -21.91 4.15
CA LEU A 200 3.09 -23.06 5.04
C LEU A 200 2.67 -24.37 4.37
N SER A 201 1.54 -24.37 3.65
CA SER A 201 1.09 -25.53 2.87
C SER A 201 2.10 -25.91 1.78
N ASP A 202 2.62 -24.92 1.05
CA ASP A 202 3.60 -25.13 -0.03
C ASP A 202 4.90 -25.73 0.54
N VAL A 203 5.42 -25.19 1.65
CA VAL A 203 6.61 -25.72 2.34
C VAL A 203 6.37 -27.13 2.88
N ASN A 204 5.20 -27.40 3.47
CA ASN A 204 4.85 -28.74 3.93
C ASN A 204 4.76 -29.74 2.76
N GLN A 205 4.20 -29.32 1.62
CA GLN A 205 4.15 -30.13 0.43
C GLN A 205 5.56 -30.40 -0.11
N GLU A 206 6.41 -29.37 -0.19
CA GLU A 206 7.81 -29.51 -0.61
C GLU A 206 8.55 -30.50 0.28
N LEU A 207 8.48 -30.34 1.61
CA LEU A 207 9.04 -31.27 2.59
C LEU A 207 8.54 -32.71 2.39
N SER A 208 7.24 -32.90 2.12
CA SER A 208 6.68 -34.23 1.86
C SER A 208 7.20 -34.88 0.56
N THR A 209 7.77 -34.09 -0.33
CA THR A 209 8.40 -34.55 -1.59
C THR A 209 9.90 -34.75 -1.51
N LEU A 210 10.52 -34.44 -0.36
CA LEU A 210 11.95 -34.67 -0.08
C LEU A 210 12.25 -36.10 0.43
N ASP A 211 11.32 -37.03 0.23
CA ASP A 211 11.58 -38.45 0.41
C ASP A 211 12.50 -38.99 -0.69
N GLU A 212 13.42 -39.90 -0.33
CA GLU A 212 14.46 -40.42 -1.22
C GLU A 212 13.85 -41.06 -2.48
N ALA A 213 12.73 -41.79 -2.33
CA ALA A 213 12.05 -42.43 -3.45
C ALA A 213 11.48 -41.41 -4.45
N LYS A 214 10.83 -40.35 -3.95
CA LYS A 214 10.24 -39.27 -4.76
C LYS A 214 11.31 -38.41 -5.43
N LEU A 215 12.44 -38.17 -4.75
CA LEU A 215 13.60 -37.49 -5.33
C LEU A 215 14.19 -38.27 -6.50
N LYS A 216 14.37 -39.59 -6.35
CA LYS A 216 14.80 -40.47 -7.46
C LYS A 216 13.81 -40.44 -8.63
N GLU A 217 12.51 -40.42 -8.35
CA GLU A 217 11.47 -40.31 -9.39
C GLU A 217 11.52 -38.98 -10.15
N LYS A 218 11.62 -37.85 -9.42
CA LYS A 218 11.82 -36.52 -10.04
C LYS A 218 13.08 -36.47 -10.91
N GLY A 219 14.18 -37.08 -10.45
CA GLY A 219 15.42 -37.20 -11.21
C GLY A 219 15.24 -37.99 -12.52
N ARG A 220 14.52 -39.11 -12.47
CA ARG A 220 14.17 -39.89 -13.67
C ARG A 220 13.30 -39.09 -14.64
N ALA A 221 12.25 -38.44 -14.14
CA ALA A 221 11.36 -37.63 -14.98
C ALA A 221 12.10 -36.47 -15.68
N PHE A 222 13.03 -35.82 -14.97
CA PHE A 222 13.88 -34.78 -15.57
C PHE A 222 14.79 -35.34 -16.66
N HIS A 223 15.44 -36.47 -16.41
CA HIS A 223 16.28 -37.15 -17.39
C HIS A 223 15.50 -37.49 -18.67
N ASP A 224 14.31 -38.06 -18.54
CA ASP A 224 13.48 -38.44 -19.69
C ASP A 224 12.98 -37.22 -20.46
N MET A 225 12.58 -36.15 -19.75
CA MET A 225 12.20 -34.87 -20.35
C MET A 225 13.37 -34.25 -21.13
N PHE A 226 14.56 -34.25 -20.53
CA PHE A 226 15.77 -33.72 -21.14
C PHE A 226 16.11 -34.48 -22.43
N LEU A 227 16.12 -35.82 -22.39
CA LEU A 227 16.36 -36.64 -23.58
C LEU A 227 15.31 -36.42 -24.67
N THR A 228 14.04 -36.26 -24.28
CA THR A 228 12.95 -35.94 -25.22
C THR A 228 13.19 -34.60 -25.90
N LYS A 229 13.52 -33.55 -25.13
CA LYS A 229 13.81 -32.22 -25.66
C LYS A 229 15.07 -32.19 -26.51
N LEU A 230 16.11 -32.93 -26.12
CA LEU A 230 17.33 -33.09 -26.91
C LEU A 230 17.05 -33.79 -28.24
N SER A 231 16.24 -34.85 -28.24
CA SER A 231 15.83 -35.54 -29.46
C SER A 231 15.04 -34.62 -30.40
N LEU A 232 14.11 -33.82 -29.85
CA LEU A 232 13.36 -32.81 -30.61
C LEU A 232 14.28 -31.75 -31.22
N LEU A 233 15.31 -31.33 -30.49
CA LEU A 233 16.29 -30.34 -30.96
C LEU A 233 17.15 -30.92 -32.08
N LEU A 234 17.68 -32.14 -31.90
CA LEU A 234 18.49 -32.84 -32.92
C LEU A 234 17.72 -33.15 -34.19
N LYS A 235 16.44 -33.50 -34.09
CA LYS A 235 15.55 -33.72 -35.25
C LYS A 235 15.16 -32.42 -35.96
N GLY A 236 15.36 -31.27 -35.31
CA GLY A 236 14.82 -29.99 -35.73
C GLY A 236 13.34 -29.86 -35.36
N THR A 237 12.97 -28.75 -34.74
CA THR A 237 11.57 -28.40 -34.51
C THR A 237 10.99 -27.72 -35.74
N VAL A 238 9.99 -28.33 -36.39
CA VAL A 238 9.31 -27.79 -37.59
C VAL A 238 8.27 -26.70 -37.24
N VAL A 239 7.99 -26.51 -35.95
CA VAL A 239 6.95 -25.56 -35.50
C VAL A 239 7.59 -24.21 -35.22
N ALA A 240 7.45 -23.29 -36.18
CA ALA A 240 7.74 -21.89 -35.96
C ALA A 240 6.65 -21.27 -35.04
N PRO A 241 7.00 -20.42 -34.07
CA PRO A 241 6.01 -19.77 -33.21
C PRO A 241 5.08 -18.86 -34.04
N PRO A 242 3.74 -19.08 -34.02
CA PRO A 242 2.78 -18.25 -34.76
C PRO A 242 2.82 -16.77 -34.39
N ASP A 243 3.21 -16.44 -33.16
CA ASP A 243 3.33 -15.04 -32.71
C ASP A 243 4.46 -14.27 -33.42
N LYS A 244 5.47 -14.98 -33.94
CA LYS A 244 6.60 -14.36 -34.65
C LYS A 244 6.47 -14.44 -36.16
N PHE A 245 5.95 -15.56 -36.68
CA PHE A 245 5.96 -15.84 -38.11
C PHE A 245 4.55 -15.91 -38.73
N GLY A 246 3.50 -15.94 -37.91
CA GLY A 246 2.13 -16.01 -38.38
C GLY A 246 1.49 -14.64 -38.60
N GLU A 247 0.73 -14.53 -39.67
CA GLU A 247 0.01 -13.33 -40.08
C GLU A 247 -1.50 -13.54 -39.88
N THR A 248 -2.22 -12.48 -39.53
CA THR A 248 -3.69 -12.47 -39.58
C THR A 248 -4.16 -12.13 -40.99
N LEU A 249 -5.43 -12.39 -41.32
CA LEU A 249 -5.96 -12.06 -42.65
C LEU A 249 -5.81 -10.56 -43.01
N PRO A 250 -6.03 -9.60 -42.08
CA PRO A 250 -5.70 -8.21 -42.34
C PRO A 250 -4.22 -7.98 -42.70
N ASP A 251 -3.29 -8.63 -41.99
CA ASP A 251 -1.85 -8.52 -42.26
C ASP A 251 -1.51 -9.06 -43.66
N GLU A 252 -2.08 -10.22 -44.01
CA GLU A 252 -1.95 -10.83 -45.35
C GLU A 252 -2.41 -9.90 -46.46
N ARG A 253 -3.58 -9.26 -46.29
CA ARG A 253 -4.13 -8.35 -47.30
C ARG A 253 -3.35 -7.06 -47.43
N ILE A 254 -2.73 -6.59 -46.34
CA ILE A 254 -1.84 -5.41 -46.38
C ILE A 254 -0.56 -5.75 -47.17
N ASN A 255 0.02 -6.93 -46.92
CA ASN A 255 1.32 -7.30 -47.48
C ASN A 255 1.24 -7.90 -48.89
N GLY A 256 0.21 -8.71 -49.16
CA GLY A 256 0.01 -9.46 -50.41
C GLY A 256 -1.15 -8.99 -51.27
N GLY A 257 -1.95 -8.03 -50.79
CA GLY A 257 -3.18 -7.57 -51.44
C GLY A 257 -4.39 -8.45 -51.10
N ALA A 258 -5.59 -7.91 -51.35
CA ALA A 258 -6.84 -8.63 -51.18
C ALA A 258 -7.39 -9.10 -52.54
N PHE A 259 -8.01 -10.27 -52.58
CA PHE A 259 -8.77 -10.67 -53.75
C PHE A 259 -10.05 -9.81 -53.84
N VAL A 260 -10.25 -9.19 -55.00
CA VAL A 260 -11.39 -8.32 -55.28
C VAL A 260 -12.32 -8.97 -56.29
N GLY A 261 -13.63 -8.84 -56.08
CA GLY A 261 -14.63 -9.26 -57.06
C GLY A 261 -14.59 -8.41 -58.32
N ALA A 262 -15.32 -8.85 -59.36
CA ALA A 262 -15.47 -8.10 -60.62
C ALA A 262 -16.15 -6.73 -60.42
N ASP A 263 -16.85 -6.54 -59.30
CA ASP A 263 -17.46 -5.29 -58.85
C ASP A 263 -16.49 -4.37 -58.09
N GLY A 264 -15.22 -4.78 -57.92
CA GLY A 264 -14.21 -4.05 -57.18
C GLY A 264 -14.38 -4.10 -55.66
N VAL A 265 -15.34 -4.87 -55.15
CA VAL A 265 -15.64 -4.95 -53.71
C VAL A 265 -14.78 -6.04 -53.06
N GLN A 266 -14.13 -5.68 -51.94
CA GLN A 266 -13.39 -6.64 -51.12
C GLN A 266 -14.33 -7.46 -50.24
N PHE A 267 -14.04 -8.74 -50.11
CA PHE A 267 -14.87 -9.63 -49.30
C PHE A 267 -14.70 -9.35 -47.79
N PRO A 268 -15.79 -9.37 -46.98
CA PRO A 268 -15.71 -9.09 -45.55
C PRO A 268 -14.86 -10.12 -44.78
N HIS A 269 -13.91 -9.64 -43.97
CA HIS A 269 -13.02 -10.46 -43.14
C HIS A 269 -13.75 -11.50 -42.27
N LYS A 270 -14.96 -11.19 -41.80
CA LYS A 270 -15.75 -12.05 -40.89
C LYS A 270 -16.24 -13.35 -41.53
N LEU A 271 -16.28 -13.40 -42.86
CA LEU A 271 -16.77 -14.56 -43.60
C LEU A 271 -15.63 -15.52 -44.00
N ILE A 272 -14.37 -15.11 -43.80
CA ILE A 272 -13.20 -15.94 -44.09
C ILE A 272 -12.83 -16.74 -42.83
N PRO A 273 -12.74 -18.08 -42.93
CA PRO A 273 -12.36 -18.92 -41.79
C PRO A 273 -11.03 -18.51 -41.19
N ASN A 274 -10.96 -18.50 -39.86
CA ASN A 274 -9.74 -18.21 -39.10
C ASN A 274 -9.13 -16.82 -39.39
N ALA A 275 -9.92 -15.84 -39.84
CA ALA A 275 -9.42 -14.50 -40.19
C ALA A 275 -8.63 -13.80 -39.06
N GLY A 276 -9.03 -14.02 -37.79
CA GLY A 276 -8.36 -13.45 -36.62
C GLY A 276 -7.17 -14.26 -36.09
N MET A 277 -6.87 -15.43 -36.66
CA MET A 277 -5.77 -16.28 -36.19
C MET A 277 -4.48 -15.95 -36.95
N ARG A 278 -3.33 -16.00 -36.24
CA ARG A 278 -2.00 -15.89 -36.85
C ARG A 278 -1.61 -17.23 -37.48
N LEU A 279 -1.50 -17.28 -38.81
CA LEU A 279 -1.18 -18.47 -39.58
C LEU A 279 0.06 -18.22 -40.44
N TYR A 280 0.86 -19.26 -40.71
CA TYR A 280 2.02 -19.19 -41.61
C TYR A 280 2.10 -20.45 -42.49
N GLY A 281 2.85 -20.35 -43.59
CA GLY A 281 3.12 -21.48 -44.48
C GLY A 281 1.85 -22.08 -45.08
N GLY A 282 1.70 -23.41 -44.97
CA GLY A 282 0.57 -24.13 -45.59
C GLY A 282 -0.81 -23.68 -45.10
N ALA A 283 -0.95 -23.38 -43.80
CA ALA A 283 -2.23 -22.91 -43.24
C ALA A 283 -2.64 -21.54 -43.78
N GLN A 284 -1.63 -20.67 -43.98
CA GLN A 284 -1.77 -19.36 -44.61
C GLN A 284 -2.22 -19.49 -46.07
N TYR A 285 -1.54 -20.35 -46.84
CA TYR A 285 -1.86 -20.65 -48.22
C TYR A 285 -3.29 -21.18 -48.39
N HIS A 286 -3.73 -22.09 -47.52
CA HIS A 286 -5.09 -22.62 -47.55
C HIS A 286 -6.15 -21.54 -47.28
N ARG A 287 -5.88 -20.57 -46.40
CA ARG A 287 -6.76 -19.42 -46.15
C ARG A 287 -6.86 -18.53 -47.40
N ALA A 288 -5.73 -18.20 -48.03
CA ALA A 288 -5.71 -17.44 -49.28
C ALA A 288 -6.44 -18.15 -50.43
N MET A 289 -6.28 -19.47 -50.56
CA MET A 289 -7.00 -20.27 -51.56
C MET A 289 -8.51 -20.34 -51.31
N ALA A 290 -8.94 -20.37 -50.05
CA ALA A 290 -10.37 -20.30 -49.72
C ALA A 290 -10.97 -18.95 -50.12
N GLU A 291 -10.25 -17.85 -49.85
CA GLU A 291 -10.64 -16.50 -50.27
C GLU A 291 -10.71 -16.40 -51.81
N PHE A 292 -9.68 -16.86 -52.52
CA PHE A 292 -9.65 -16.86 -53.98
C PHE A 292 -10.83 -17.62 -54.60
N ARG A 293 -11.07 -18.87 -54.16
CA ARG A 293 -12.17 -19.70 -54.68
C ARG A 293 -13.52 -19.03 -54.47
N PHE A 294 -13.69 -18.36 -53.33
CA PHE A 294 -14.91 -17.63 -53.05
C PHE A 294 -15.10 -16.47 -54.03
N VAL A 295 -14.06 -15.65 -54.23
CA VAL A 295 -14.10 -14.50 -55.14
C VAL A 295 -14.40 -14.95 -56.57
N VAL A 296 -13.69 -15.97 -57.08
CA VAL A 296 -13.91 -16.49 -58.43
C VAL A 296 -15.29 -17.13 -58.58
N GLY A 297 -15.79 -17.85 -57.56
CA GLY A 297 -17.12 -18.45 -57.58
C GLY A 297 -18.26 -17.43 -57.67
N GLY A 298 -18.03 -16.17 -57.28
CA GLY A 298 -19.00 -15.07 -57.38
C GLY A 298 -18.99 -14.32 -58.72
N ILE A 299 -18.01 -14.56 -59.60
CA ILE A 299 -17.91 -13.88 -60.89
C ILE A 299 -18.98 -14.47 -61.82
N LYS A 300 -19.97 -13.66 -62.20
CA LYS A 300 -20.91 -14.03 -63.25
C LYS A 300 -20.14 -14.18 -64.55
N CYS A 301 -20.22 -15.37 -65.14
CA CYS A 301 -19.70 -15.58 -66.49
C CYS A 301 -20.46 -14.61 -67.42
N PRO A 302 -19.77 -13.75 -68.18
CA PRO A 302 -20.42 -12.94 -69.20
C PRO A 302 -21.17 -13.88 -70.16
N PRO A 303 -22.30 -13.44 -70.75
CA PRO A 303 -23.04 -14.26 -71.71
C PRO A 303 -22.11 -14.59 -72.88
N ILE A 304 -21.62 -15.83 -72.92
CA ILE A 304 -20.77 -16.30 -74.00
C ILE A 304 -21.69 -16.57 -75.19
N THR A 305 -21.49 -15.82 -76.26
CA THR A 305 -22.22 -16.03 -77.51
C THR A 305 -21.79 -17.33 -78.17
N ARG A 306 -22.68 -17.94 -78.97
CA ARG A 306 -22.33 -19.14 -79.76
C ARG A 306 -21.14 -18.85 -80.70
N GLU A 307 -21.03 -17.63 -81.20
CA GLU A 307 -19.93 -17.15 -82.04
C GLU A 307 -18.59 -17.12 -81.29
N GLU A 308 -18.57 -16.65 -80.03
CA GLU A 308 -17.37 -16.68 -79.19
C GLU A 308 -16.95 -18.12 -78.84
N ILE A 309 -17.91 -19.02 -78.56
CA ILE A 309 -17.61 -20.43 -78.30
C ILE A 309 -16.98 -21.07 -79.55
N VAL A 310 -17.60 -20.88 -80.71
CA VAL A 310 -17.13 -21.45 -81.98
C VAL A 310 -15.76 -20.89 -82.37
N ASN A 311 -15.52 -19.59 -82.18
CA ASN A 311 -14.22 -18.98 -82.44
C ASN A 311 -13.15 -19.44 -81.44
N ALA A 312 -13.48 -19.59 -80.15
CA ALA A 312 -12.55 -20.10 -79.15
C ALA A 312 -12.21 -21.59 -79.36
N CYS A 313 -13.18 -22.38 -79.84
CA CYS A 313 -12.96 -23.76 -80.26
C CYS A 313 -12.20 -23.87 -81.60
N GLY A 314 -12.16 -22.81 -82.40
CA GLY A 314 -11.47 -22.75 -83.69
C GLY A 314 -10.01 -22.32 -83.61
N VAL A 315 -9.50 -21.98 -82.42
CA VAL A 315 -8.08 -21.69 -82.19
C VAL A 315 -7.46 -22.86 -81.42
N GLU A 316 -7.31 -23.98 -82.11
CA GLU A 316 -6.17 -24.85 -81.83
C GLU A 316 -4.96 -24.27 -82.57
N ASP A 317 -3.75 -24.38 -82.01
CA ASP A 317 -2.47 -24.07 -82.69
C ASP A 317 -2.23 -24.94 -83.96
N ILE A 318 -3.22 -25.74 -84.35
CA ILE A 318 -3.26 -26.58 -85.53
C ILE A 318 -4.52 -26.19 -86.33
N HIS A 319 -4.27 -25.54 -87.46
CA HIS A 319 -5.28 -25.11 -88.41
C HIS A 319 -5.85 -26.34 -89.15
N ASP A 320 -6.79 -27.07 -88.53
CA ASP A 320 -7.53 -28.13 -89.22
C ASP A 320 -8.99 -27.70 -89.46
N GLY A 321 -9.32 -27.56 -90.75
CA GLY A 321 -10.55 -26.95 -91.23
C GLY A 321 -11.81 -27.54 -90.63
N THR A 322 -12.60 -26.69 -89.99
CA THR A 322 -14.00 -26.99 -89.63
C THR A 322 -14.91 -26.41 -90.69
N ASN A 323 -15.50 -27.28 -91.51
CA ASN A 323 -16.62 -26.94 -92.39
C ASN A 323 -17.87 -26.68 -91.53
N TYR A 324 -18.42 -25.47 -91.65
CA TYR A 324 -19.75 -25.17 -91.12
C TYR A 324 -20.81 -25.59 -92.15
N SER A 325 -21.60 -26.60 -91.80
CA SER A 325 -22.91 -26.90 -92.41
C SER A 325 -23.97 -26.92 -91.31
#